data_AF-A0A090D319-F1
#
_entry.id   AF-A0A090D319-F1
#
_cell.length_a   1.000
_cell.length_b   1.000
_cell.length_c   1.000
_cell.angle_alpha   90.00
_cell.angle_beta   90.00
_cell.angle_gamma   90.00
#
_symmetry.space_group_name_H-M   'P 1'
#
loop_
_entity.id
_entity.type
_entity.pdbx_description
1 polymer ?
#
loop_
_entity_poly.entity_id
_entity_poly.type
_entity_poly.pdbx_seq_one_letter_code
_entity_poly.pdbx_strand_id
1 'polypeptide(L)'
;MKQLPSLSRFLTWSAKMAGNPITFVIALSVVAIWLIIGFFYGFNAKWILILNTVATLNAALMVFIIQNTQNRENKALHLKIDELIRVTKEATDEFIAIEELEEAELEKIRKKIFKNKS
;
A
#
# COMPACT_ATOMS: atom_id res chain seq x y z
N MET A 1 22.10 13.17 4.57
CA MET A 1 21.82 12.23 3.47
C MET A 1 21.41 13.03 2.24
N LYS A 2 22.26 13.11 1.20
CA LYS A 2 22.04 13.92 -0.01
C LYS A 2 20.83 13.37 -0.78
N GLN A 3 19.76 14.14 -0.86
CA GLN A 3 18.58 13.83 -1.66
C GLN A 3 18.99 13.86 -3.15
N LEU A 4 18.85 12.75 -3.87
CA LEU A 4 19.17 12.63 -5.29
C LEU A 4 18.17 13.47 -6.13
N PRO A 5 18.59 14.63 -6.67
CA PRO A 5 17.69 15.58 -7.35
C PRO A 5 17.19 15.08 -8.71
N SER A 6 17.77 14.01 -9.25
CA SER A 6 17.38 13.38 -10.52
C SER A 6 16.14 12.50 -10.39
N LEU A 7 16.04 11.70 -9.31
CA LEU A 7 14.91 10.82 -9.07
C LEU A 7 13.65 11.60 -8.72
N SER A 8 13.75 12.64 -7.87
CA SER A 8 12.59 13.45 -7.52
C SER A 8 11.99 14.13 -8.75
N ARG A 9 12.81 14.70 -9.64
CA ARG A 9 12.34 15.29 -10.92
C ARG A 9 11.71 14.25 -11.85
N PHE A 10 12.27 13.04 -11.92
CA PHE A 10 11.69 11.94 -12.72
C PHE A 10 10.35 11.48 -12.15
N LEU A 11 10.23 11.41 -10.82
CA LEU A 11 8.99 11.06 -10.13
C LEU A 11 7.92 12.14 -10.30
N THR A 12 8.27 13.43 -10.20
CA THR A 12 7.31 14.53 -10.45
C THR A 12 6.89 14.59 -11.91
N TRP A 13 7.79 14.32 -12.85
CA TRP A 13 7.49 14.26 -14.29
C TRP A 13 6.59 13.06 -14.63
N SER A 14 6.90 11.89 -14.07
CA SER A 14 6.07 10.67 -14.20
C SER A 14 4.68 10.86 -13.59
N ALA A 15 4.58 11.52 -12.43
CA ALA A 15 3.31 11.86 -11.78
C ALA A 15 2.49 12.86 -12.61
N LYS A 16 3.14 13.85 -13.25
CA LYS A 16 2.47 14.82 -14.13
C LYS A 16 2.00 14.19 -15.44
N MET A 17 2.73 13.21 -15.97
CA MET A 17 2.29 12.43 -17.11
C MET A 17 1.15 11.48 -16.72
N ALA A 18 1.20 10.80 -15.57
CA ALA A 18 0.16 9.86 -15.13
C ALA A 18 -1.24 10.50 -15.00
N GLY A 19 -1.32 11.82 -14.73
CA GLY A 19 -2.58 12.57 -14.65
C GLY A 19 -3.10 13.15 -15.97
N ASN A 20 -2.40 12.98 -17.09
CA ASN A 20 -2.77 13.56 -18.39
C ASN A 20 -3.56 12.51 -19.22
N PRO A 21 -4.77 12.83 -19.74
CA PRO A 21 -5.54 11.95 -20.63
C PRO A 21 -4.73 11.38 -21.80
N ILE A 22 -3.73 12.12 -22.28
CA ILE A 22 -2.82 11.69 -23.36
C ILE A 22 -2.02 10.44 -22.95
N THR A 23 -1.59 10.35 -21.69
CA THR A 23 -0.82 9.19 -21.18
C THR A 23 -1.68 7.94 -21.11
N PHE A 24 -2.96 8.09 -20.76
CA PHE A 24 -3.92 6.99 -20.82
C PHE A 24 -4.12 6.50 -22.26
N VAL A 25 -4.26 7.42 -23.21
CA VAL A 25 -4.39 7.08 -24.63
C VAL A 25 -3.13 6.42 -25.19
N ILE A 26 -1.93 6.88 -24.80
CA ILE A 26 -0.66 6.25 -25.17
C ILE A 26 -0.56 4.85 -24.56
N ALA A 27 -0.87 4.68 -23.28
CA ALA A 27 -0.87 3.37 -22.62
C ALA A 27 -1.84 2.40 -23.30
N LEU A 28 -3.06 2.87 -23.62
CA LEU A 28 -4.06 2.09 -24.34
C LEU A 28 -3.58 1.70 -25.75
N SER A 29 -2.93 2.63 -26.45
CA SER A 29 -2.38 2.39 -27.79
C SER A 29 -1.25 1.37 -27.75
N VAL A 30 -0.38 1.41 -26.73
CA VAL A 30 0.68 0.42 -26.54
C VAL A 30 0.10 -0.96 -26.28
N VAL A 31 -0.93 -1.08 -25.43
CA VAL A 31 -1.64 -2.35 -25.19
C VAL A 31 -2.30 -2.87 -26.48
N ALA A 32 -2.93 -1.99 -27.27
CA ALA A 32 -3.57 -2.36 -28.53
C ALA A 32 -2.56 -2.84 -29.58
N ILE A 33 -1.46 -2.11 -29.78
CA ILE A 33 -0.36 -2.51 -30.68
C ILE A 33 0.20 -3.87 -30.27
N TRP A 34 0.40 -4.07 -28.96
CA TRP A 34 0.89 -5.33 -28.44
C TRP A 34 -0.08 -6.49 -28.71
N LEU A 35 -1.40 -6.31 -28.53
CA LEU A 35 -2.41 -7.31 -28.90
C LEU A 35 -2.43 -7.64 -30.39
N ILE A 36 -2.26 -6.62 -31.25
CA ILE A 36 -2.19 -6.79 -32.70
C ILE A 36 -0.96 -7.63 -33.08
N ILE A 37 0.21 -7.39 -32.46
CA ILE A 37 1.40 -8.23 -32.65
C ILE A 37 1.08 -9.67 -32.24
N GLY A 38 0.43 -9.88 -31.09
CA GLY A 38 0.00 -11.22 -30.64
C GLY A 38 -0.90 -11.95 -31.64
N PHE A 39 -1.81 -11.24 -32.29
CA PHE A 39 -2.69 -11.76 -33.33
C PHE A 39 -1.89 -12.24 -34.56
N PHE A 40 -0.90 -11.47 -35.02
CA PHE A 40 -0.04 -11.87 -36.15
C PHE A 40 0.86 -13.07 -35.83
N TYR A 41 1.30 -13.23 -34.57
CA TYR A 41 2.10 -14.38 -34.12
C TYR A 41 1.28 -15.58 -33.64
N GLY A 42 -0.05 -15.55 -33.83
CA GLY A 42 -0.94 -16.69 -33.59
C GLY A 42 -1.11 -17.10 -32.12
N PHE A 43 -0.88 -16.18 -31.16
CA PHE A 43 -1.00 -16.43 -29.72
C PHE A 43 -0.33 -17.73 -29.24
N ASN A 44 0.90 -18.01 -29.71
CA ASN A 44 1.60 -19.22 -29.31
C ASN A 44 1.92 -19.27 -27.79
N ALA A 45 2.30 -20.45 -27.29
CA ALA A 45 2.57 -20.65 -25.86
C ALA A 45 3.61 -19.69 -25.26
N LYS A 46 4.60 -19.24 -26.05
CA LYS A 46 5.62 -18.27 -25.59
C LYS A 46 5.02 -16.87 -25.41
N TRP A 47 4.14 -16.47 -26.32
CA TRP A 47 3.45 -15.18 -26.26
C TRP A 47 2.58 -15.05 -25.01
N ILE A 48 1.81 -16.11 -24.70
CA ILE A 48 0.97 -16.16 -23.51
C ILE A 48 1.81 -16.24 -22.22
N LEU A 49 2.95 -16.96 -22.23
CA LEU A 49 3.85 -17.05 -21.08
C LEU A 49 4.42 -15.68 -20.67
N ILE A 50 4.75 -14.82 -21.64
CA ILE A 50 5.24 -13.47 -21.39
C ILE A 50 4.14 -12.64 -20.69
N LEU A 51 2.88 -12.72 -21.14
CA LEU A 51 1.76 -12.02 -20.49
C LEU A 51 1.62 -12.41 -19.03
N ASN A 52 1.59 -13.70 -18.75
CA ASN A 52 1.40 -14.21 -17.41
C ASN A 52 2.54 -13.73 -16.49
N THR A 53 3.79 -13.79 -16.98
CA THR A 53 4.96 -13.34 -16.24
C THR A 53 4.89 -11.84 -15.93
N VAL A 54 4.55 -11.01 -16.92
CA VAL A 54 4.42 -9.56 -16.76
C VAL A 54 3.27 -9.19 -15.82
N ALA A 55 2.12 -9.86 -15.94
CA ALA A 55 0.97 -9.65 -15.06
C ALA A 55 1.32 -9.99 -13.60
N THR A 56 2.04 -11.08 -13.38
CA THR A 56 2.48 -11.51 -12.05
C THR A 56 3.46 -10.50 -11.43
N LEU A 57 4.42 -9.98 -12.20
CA LEU A 57 5.33 -8.93 -11.73
C LEU A 57 4.59 -7.64 -11.37
N ASN A 58 3.64 -7.21 -12.21
CA ASN A 58 2.82 -6.03 -11.92
C ASN A 58 1.97 -6.21 -10.66
N ALA A 59 1.37 -7.39 -10.47
CA ALA A 59 0.60 -7.70 -9.27
C ALA A 59 1.49 -7.69 -8.02
N ALA A 60 2.70 -8.26 -8.07
CA ALA A 60 3.65 -8.22 -6.97
C ALA A 60 4.04 -6.78 -6.60
N LEU A 61 4.30 -5.93 -7.60
CA LEU A 61 4.56 -4.51 -7.39
C LEU A 61 3.36 -3.78 -6.78
N MET A 62 2.14 -4.08 -7.25
CA MET A 62 0.91 -3.52 -6.70
C MET A 62 0.74 -3.87 -5.22
N VAL A 63 0.95 -5.14 -4.84
CA VAL A 63 0.92 -5.59 -3.44
C VAL A 63 1.93 -4.82 -2.60
N PHE A 64 3.17 -4.67 -3.08
CA PHE A 64 4.19 -3.90 -2.37
C PHE A 64 3.81 -2.43 -2.16
N ILE A 65 3.30 -1.77 -3.20
CA ILE A 65 2.86 -0.37 -3.14
C ILE A 65 1.68 -0.21 -2.18
N ILE A 66 0.70 -1.11 -2.26
CA ILE A 66 -0.48 -1.14 -1.39
C ILE A 66 -0.03 -1.33 0.05
N GLN A 67 0.83 -2.32 0.34
CA GLN A 67 1.35 -2.57 1.68
C GLN A 67 2.09 -1.36 2.25
N ASN A 68 2.90 -0.66 1.45
CA ASN A 68 3.59 0.55 1.90
C ASN A 68 2.61 1.70 2.21
N THR A 69 1.58 1.86 1.39
CA THR A 69 0.55 2.91 1.59
C THR A 69 -0.30 2.58 2.81
N GLN A 70 -0.78 1.34 2.92
CA GLN A 70 -1.58 0.83 4.03
C GLN A 70 -0.82 0.89 5.35
N ASN A 71 0.48 0.57 5.38
CA ASN A 71 1.29 0.67 6.60
C ASN A 71 1.34 2.12 7.11
N ARG A 72 1.49 3.10 6.21
CA ARG A 72 1.47 4.52 6.59
C ARG A 72 0.09 4.96 7.07
N GLU A 73 -0.98 4.51 6.40
CA GLU A 73 -2.36 4.83 6.76
C GLU A 73 -2.76 4.21 8.11
N ASN A 74 -2.40 2.96 8.36
CA ASN A 74 -2.64 2.29 9.64
C ASN A 74 -1.99 3.07 10.80
N LYS A 75 -0.71 3.45 10.66
CA LYS A 75 -0.02 4.26 11.70
C LYS A 75 -0.73 5.59 11.96
N ALA A 76 -1.18 6.27 10.91
CA ALA A 76 -1.92 7.52 11.07
C ALA A 76 -3.29 7.30 11.74
N LEU A 77 -3.93 6.15 11.50
CA LEU A 77 -5.19 5.78 12.13
C LEU A 77 -4.99 5.47 13.63
N HIS A 78 -3.96 4.71 14.00
CA HIS A 78 -3.60 4.45 15.39
C HIS A 78 -3.38 5.76 16.17
N LEU A 79 -2.55 6.67 15.65
CA LEU A 79 -2.29 7.97 16.28
C LEU A 79 -3.55 8.84 16.45
N LYS A 80 -4.49 8.78 15.49
CA LYS A 80 -5.76 9.50 15.61
C LYS A 80 -6.65 8.90 16.70
N ILE A 81 -6.69 7.57 16.80
CA ILE A 81 -7.43 6.88 17.86
C ILE A 81 -6.80 7.17 19.22
N ASP A 82 -5.47 7.16 19.34
CA ASP A 82 -4.77 7.52 20.56
C ASP A 82 -5.12 8.93 21.04
N GLU A 83 -5.16 9.91 20.14
CA GLU A 83 -5.56 11.28 20.50
C GLU A 83 -7.04 11.35 20.92
N LEU A 84 -7.93 10.58 20.27
CA LEU A 84 -9.34 10.49 20.68
C LEU A 84 -9.51 9.84 22.06
N ILE A 85 -8.76 8.78 22.34
CA ILE A 85 -8.71 8.10 23.64
C ILE A 85 -8.21 9.09 24.71
N ARG A 86 -7.12 9.80 24.43
CA ARG A 86 -6.50 10.78 25.33
C ARG A 86 -7.44 11.92 25.74
N VAL A 87 -8.29 12.41 24.83
CA VAL A 87 -9.26 13.47 25.16
C VAL A 87 -10.53 12.95 25.83
N THR A 88 -10.75 11.64 25.85
CA THR A 88 -11.93 11.02 26.46
C THR A 88 -11.64 10.67 27.92
N LYS A 89 -12.31 11.37 28.85
CA LYS A 89 -12.03 11.34 30.31
C LYS A 89 -12.10 9.98 31.02
N GLU A 90 -12.64 8.94 30.39
CA GLU A 90 -12.78 7.59 31.00
C GLU A 90 -11.82 6.56 30.41
N ALA A 91 -11.02 6.91 29.41
CA ALA A 91 -10.04 5.98 28.87
C ALA A 91 -8.77 6.01 29.71
N THR A 92 -8.38 4.86 30.26
CA THR A 92 -7.13 4.70 30.99
C THR A 92 -5.96 4.91 30.02
N ASP A 93 -4.97 5.73 30.40
CA ASP A 93 -3.72 5.94 29.63
C ASP A 93 -3.04 4.61 29.21
N GLU A 94 -3.30 3.52 29.94
CA GLU A 94 -2.87 2.14 29.63
C GLU A 94 -3.34 1.60 28.27
N PHE A 95 -4.32 2.24 27.59
CA PHE A 95 -4.81 1.85 26.26
C PHE A 95 -4.19 2.65 25.11
N ILE A 96 -3.48 3.74 25.40
CA ILE A 96 -2.78 4.53 24.38
C ILE A 96 -1.57 3.72 23.91
N ALA A 97 -1.39 3.61 22.58
CA ALA A 97 -0.31 2.83 21.97
C ALA A 97 -0.27 1.36 22.43
N ILE A 98 -1.44 0.75 22.69
CA ILE A 98 -1.55 -0.65 23.13
C ILE A 98 -0.91 -1.64 22.15
N GLU A 99 -0.84 -1.30 20.85
CA GLU A 99 -0.18 -2.12 19.82
C GLU A 99 1.35 -2.22 19.98
N GLU A 100 1.98 -1.35 20.78
CA GLU A 100 3.42 -1.36 21.02
C GLU A 100 3.82 -2.23 22.23
N LEU A 101 2.85 -2.67 23.03
CA LEU A 101 3.10 -3.45 24.25
C LEU A 101 3.54 -4.89 23.94
N GLU A 102 4.35 -5.45 24.84
CA GLU A 102 4.70 -6.87 24.76
C GLU A 102 3.50 -7.76 25.11
N GLU A 103 3.48 -8.99 24.58
CA GLU A 103 2.41 -9.97 24.81
C GLU A 103 2.12 -10.20 26.31
N ALA A 104 3.17 -10.21 27.13
CA ALA A 104 3.06 -10.38 28.58
C ALA A 104 2.37 -9.19 29.28
N GLU A 105 2.49 -7.99 28.73
CA GLU A 105 1.85 -6.77 29.22
C GLU A 105 0.39 -6.69 28.75
N LEU A 106 0.13 -7.06 27.50
CA LEU A 106 -1.22 -7.21 26.96
C LEU A 106 -2.06 -8.20 27.78
N GLU A 107 -1.49 -9.34 28.17
CA GLU A 107 -2.16 -10.31 29.03
C GLU A 107 -2.46 -9.77 30.45
N LYS A 108 -1.60 -8.90 31.00
CA LYS A 108 -1.88 -8.24 32.30
C LYS A 108 -3.07 -7.29 32.18
N ILE A 109 -3.12 -6.46 31.13
CA ILE A 109 -4.23 -5.53 30.87
C ILE A 109 -5.53 -6.32 30.66
N ARG A 110 -5.48 -7.37 29.82
CA ARG A 110 -6.60 -8.27 29.57
C ARG A 110 -7.17 -8.82 30.89
N LYS A 111 -6.31 -9.37 31.76
CA LYS A 111 -6.74 -9.90 33.08
C LYS A 111 -7.34 -8.83 33.99
N LYS A 112 -6.80 -7.61 33.99
CA LYS A 112 -7.33 -6.47 34.75
C LYS A 112 -8.75 -6.10 34.32
N ILE A 113 -9.02 -6.06 33.01
CA ILE A 113 -10.36 -5.81 32.45
C ILE A 113 -11.35 -6.88 32.89
N PHE A 114 -10.99 -8.17 32.73
CA PHE A 114 -11.88 -9.27 33.11
C PHE A 114 -12.18 -9.31 34.61
N LYS A 115 -11.23 -8.88 35.45
CA LYS A 115 -11.42 -8.79 36.90
C LYS A 115 -12.29 -7.61 37.34
N ASN A 116 -12.27 -6.48 36.62
CA ASN A 116 -13.07 -5.31 36.95
C ASN A 116 -14.54 -5.43 36.47
N LYS A 117 -14.85 -6.44 35.66
CA LYS A 117 -16.20 -6.72 35.13
C LYS A 117 -16.97 -7.76 35.94
N SER A 118 -16.39 -8.30 37.02
CA SER A 118 -17.02 -9.21 37.99
C SER A 118 -17.28 -8.50 39.32
#